data_AF-A9IV83-F1
#
_entry.id   AF-A9IV83-F1
#
_cell.length_a   1.000
_cell.length_b   1.000
_cell.length_c   1.000
_cell.angle_alpha   90.00
_cell.angle_beta   90.00
_cell.angle_gamma   90.00
#
_symmetry.space_group_name_H-M   'P 1'
#
loop_
_entity.id
_entity.type
_entity.pdbx_description
1 polymer ?
#
loop_
_entity_poly.entity_id
_entity_poly.type
_entity_poly.pdbx_seq_one_letter_code
_entity_poly.pdbx_strand_id
1 'polypeptide(L)'
;MQLGSPRRLETVYWANTMSAHAAGEWERTQNNKEFLPYLTYALSSSEHKRLEHESWVGFTAPVDDPIWDWLYPPNGWRCKCSVRQVSRYEADNLGYEEGAAPPHVETRVWRNKRTGRVEKIPKGIDPGWHLNPGKHRAQNLSNFLSDKIDAMGDNQKRIAIEDIVGSPLLEAMFEGHMPRGFIPIAPMIQKVRDVFAAEGSLIRLSSDSVKHILLEHQARSLRLEDFRGAIQTFIKPYGVIRRKDAQSVVFLGESGGAWWRFAVKWVASKQEWWLISMHKKSFREIQRLLNAAEKKDERLL
;
A
#
# COMPACT_ATOMS: atom_id res chain seq x y z
N MET A 1 -31.11 2.51 -4.66
CA MET A 1 -30.10 2.35 -5.73
C MET A 1 -30.28 0.95 -6.32
N GLN A 2 -30.60 0.82 -7.61
CA GLN A 2 -30.75 -0.50 -8.24
C GLN A 2 -29.38 -1.04 -8.66
N LEU A 3 -28.96 -2.14 -8.04
CA LEU A 3 -27.76 -2.87 -8.42
C LEU A 3 -27.99 -3.48 -9.82
N GLY A 4 -27.12 -3.18 -10.78
CA GLY A 4 -27.17 -3.73 -12.14
C GLY A 4 -27.80 -2.86 -13.23
N SER A 5 -28.21 -1.61 -12.94
CA SER A 5 -28.70 -0.72 -14.01
C SER A 5 -27.60 -0.45 -15.08
N PRO A 6 -27.96 -0.34 -16.38
CA PRO A 6 -26.99 -0.08 -17.46
C PRO A 6 -26.10 1.14 -17.19
N ARG A 7 -26.68 2.25 -16.71
CA ARG A 7 -25.94 3.47 -16.36
C ARG A 7 -24.86 3.22 -15.29
N ARG A 8 -25.16 2.37 -14.30
CA ARG A 8 -24.19 2.03 -13.25
C ARG A 8 -23.08 1.15 -13.82
N LEU A 9 -23.43 0.14 -14.62
CA LEU A 9 -22.44 -0.75 -15.25
C LEU A 9 -21.50 0.03 -16.17
N GLU A 10 -22.04 0.95 -16.98
CA GLU A 10 -21.26 1.86 -17.82
C GLU A 10 -20.30 2.72 -16.99
N THR A 11 -20.78 3.28 -15.88
CA THR A 11 -19.95 4.11 -14.99
C THR A 11 -18.84 3.30 -14.32
N VAL A 12 -19.13 2.09 -13.87
CA VAL A 12 -18.13 1.17 -13.28
C VAL A 12 -17.10 0.75 -14.33
N TYR A 13 -17.56 0.38 -15.53
CA TYR A 13 -16.68 0.03 -16.64
C TYR A 13 -15.75 1.18 -17.00
N TRP A 14 -16.31 2.38 -17.21
CA TRP A 14 -15.52 3.57 -17.52
C TRP A 14 -14.48 3.86 -16.43
N ALA A 15 -14.88 3.82 -15.16
CA ALA A 15 -13.97 4.15 -14.06
C ALA A 15 -12.79 3.18 -13.95
N ASN A 16 -13.07 1.88 -14.09
CA ASN A 16 -12.03 0.85 -14.05
C ASN A 16 -11.08 0.94 -15.25
N THR A 17 -11.63 1.10 -16.46
CA THR A 17 -10.83 1.20 -17.70
C THR A 17 -9.94 2.43 -17.70
N MET A 18 -10.48 3.61 -17.33
CA MET A 18 -9.69 4.84 -17.31
C MET A 18 -8.63 4.86 -16.21
N SER A 19 -8.93 4.31 -15.03
CA SER A 19 -7.93 4.19 -13.96
C SER A 19 -6.81 3.21 -14.36
N ALA A 20 -7.14 2.12 -15.05
CA ALA A 20 -6.15 1.19 -15.56
C ALA A 20 -5.26 1.81 -16.65
N HIS A 21 -5.86 2.55 -17.59
CA HIS A 21 -5.12 3.27 -18.62
C HIS A 21 -4.18 4.33 -18.01
N ALA A 22 -4.69 5.14 -17.07
CA ALA A 22 -3.88 6.13 -16.36
C ALA A 22 -2.70 5.50 -15.61
N ALA A 23 -2.90 4.31 -15.03
CA ALA A 23 -1.83 3.58 -14.38
C ALA A 23 -0.73 3.11 -15.35
N GLY A 24 -1.11 2.58 -16.52
CA GLY A 24 -0.14 2.23 -17.57
C GLY A 24 0.58 3.44 -18.18
N GLU A 25 -0.12 4.56 -18.32
CA GLU A 25 0.49 5.83 -18.76
C GLU A 25 1.52 6.33 -17.74
N TRP A 26 1.24 6.21 -16.45
CA TRP A 26 2.17 6.59 -15.39
C TRP A 26 3.42 5.70 -15.38
N GLU A 27 3.26 4.40 -15.58
CA GLU A 27 4.40 3.48 -15.70
C GLU A 27 5.29 3.84 -16.90
N ARG A 28 4.69 4.08 -18.08
CA ARG A 28 5.43 4.59 -19.25
C ARG A 28 6.10 5.93 -18.97
N THR A 29 5.45 6.81 -18.22
CA THR A 29 6.01 8.09 -17.78
C THR A 29 7.24 7.89 -16.91
N GLN A 30 7.18 7.02 -15.92
CA GLN A 30 8.31 6.72 -15.05
C GLN A 30 9.49 6.10 -15.82
N ASN A 31 9.22 5.28 -16.85
CA ASN A 31 10.25 4.67 -17.70
C ASN A 31 10.93 5.68 -18.64
N ASN A 32 10.20 6.72 -19.08
CA ASN A 32 10.70 7.69 -20.05
C ASN A 32 11.22 9.00 -19.42
N LYS A 33 11.06 9.18 -18.11
CA LYS A 33 11.34 10.46 -17.43
C LYS A 33 12.80 10.94 -17.53
N GLU A 34 13.75 10.06 -17.86
CA GLU A 34 15.13 10.47 -18.15
C GLU A 34 15.19 11.40 -19.38
N PHE A 35 14.36 11.13 -20.39
CA PHE A 35 14.31 11.89 -21.65
C PHE A 35 13.22 12.97 -21.64
N LEU A 36 12.09 12.68 -20.98
CA LEU A 36 10.94 13.58 -20.87
C LEU A 36 10.58 13.80 -19.38
N PRO A 37 11.38 14.58 -18.64
CA PRO A 37 11.28 14.67 -17.17
C PRO A 37 10.10 15.48 -16.64
N TYR A 38 9.28 16.07 -17.52
CA TYR A 38 8.20 16.98 -17.14
C TYR A 38 6.84 16.48 -17.63
N LEU A 39 5.79 16.82 -16.89
CA LEU A 39 4.41 16.64 -17.29
C LEU A 39 3.73 18.00 -17.43
N THR A 40 2.96 18.16 -18.50
CA THR A 40 2.05 19.30 -18.70
C THR A 40 0.61 18.82 -18.68
N TYR A 41 -0.26 19.48 -17.92
CA TYR A 41 -1.69 19.19 -17.89
C TYR A 41 -2.35 19.58 -19.22
N ALA A 42 -2.96 18.62 -19.90
CA ALA A 42 -3.48 18.80 -21.25
C ALA A 42 -4.94 19.24 -21.26
N LEU A 43 -5.33 19.96 -22.32
CA LEU A 43 -6.73 20.32 -22.56
C LEU A 43 -7.58 19.07 -22.77
N SER A 44 -8.70 18.99 -22.05
CA SER A 44 -9.63 17.86 -22.17
C SER A 44 -10.36 17.82 -23.51
N SER A 45 -10.60 16.62 -24.04
CA SER A 45 -11.50 16.39 -25.18
C SER A 45 -12.99 16.32 -24.78
N SER A 46 -13.34 16.66 -23.54
CA SER A 46 -14.74 16.73 -23.11
C SER A 46 -15.49 17.87 -23.81
N GLU A 47 -16.74 17.59 -24.20
CA GLU A 47 -17.68 18.60 -24.70
C GLU A 47 -18.02 19.60 -23.59
N HIS A 48 -18.38 19.07 -22.41
CA HIS A 48 -18.58 19.87 -21.20
C HIS A 48 -17.35 19.74 -20.30
N LYS A 49 -16.47 20.74 -20.37
CA LYS A 49 -15.26 20.81 -19.54
C LYS A 49 -15.60 21.41 -18.18
N ARG A 50 -14.90 20.96 -17.13
CA ARG A 50 -15.03 21.55 -15.80
C ARG A 50 -14.11 22.77 -15.74
N LEU A 51 -14.66 23.93 -15.35
CA LEU A 51 -13.91 25.19 -15.29
C LEU A 51 -12.67 25.08 -14.39
N GLU A 52 -12.78 24.33 -13.29
CA GLU A 52 -11.65 24.07 -12.42
C GLU A 52 -10.51 23.32 -13.13
N HIS A 53 -10.83 22.38 -14.03
CA HIS A 53 -9.82 21.61 -14.76
C HIS A 53 -9.21 22.43 -15.90
N GLU A 54 -9.99 23.31 -16.52
CA GLU A 54 -9.47 24.25 -17.52
C GLU A 54 -8.42 25.19 -16.92
N SER A 55 -8.62 25.61 -15.66
CA SER A 55 -7.64 26.46 -14.96
C SER A 55 -6.27 25.81 -14.75
N TRP A 56 -6.17 24.48 -14.88
CA TRP A 56 -4.92 23.74 -14.76
C TRP A 56 -4.23 23.49 -16.10
N VAL A 57 -4.90 23.74 -17.23
CA VAL A 57 -4.32 23.47 -18.56
C VAL A 57 -3.05 24.30 -18.75
N GLY A 58 -1.98 23.62 -19.20
CA GLY A 58 -0.66 24.22 -19.37
C GLY A 58 0.21 24.19 -18.12
N PHE A 59 -0.35 23.90 -16.93
CA PHE A 59 0.45 23.70 -15.73
C PHE A 59 1.47 22.59 -15.96
N THR A 60 2.74 22.91 -15.71
CA THR A 60 3.88 22.04 -16.00
C THR A 60 4.73 21.86 -14.75
N ALA A 61 5.10 20.61 -14.44
CA ALA A 61 5.94 20.28 -13.30
C ALA A 61 6.75 19.00 -13.57
N PRO A 62 7.89 18.78 -12.89
CA PRO A 62 8.64 17.54 -12.98
C PRO A 62 7.75 16.31 -12.71
N VAL A 63 8.05 15.19 -13.37
CA VAL A 63 7.31 13.91 -13.19
C VAL A 63 7.24 13.49 -11.72
N ASP A 64 8.30 13.71 -10.95
CA ASP A 64 8.38 13.30 -9.54
C ASP A 64 7.85 14.38 -8.56
N ASP A 65 7.30 15.48 -9.06
CA ASP A 65 6.71 16.54 -8.23
C ASP A 65 5.48 16.02 -7.45
N PRO A 66 5.37 16.30 -6.14
CA PRO A 66 4.23 15.89 -5.32
C PRO A 66 2.86 16.38 -5.80
N ILE A 67 2.79 17.41 -6.66
CA ILE A 67 1.54 17.88 -7.27
C ILE A 67 0.81 16.74 -8.00
N TRP A 68 1.57 15.83 -8.62
CA TRP A 68 1.01 14.71 -9.36
C TRP A 68 0.44 13.62 -8.45
N ASP A 69 0.56 13.72 -7.13
CA ASP A 69 -0.10 12.79 -6.20
C ASP A 69 -1.62 12.96 -6.22
N TRP A 70 -2.10 14.17 -6.53
CA TRP A 70 -3.54 14.49 -6.52
C TRP A 70 -4.04 15.12 -7.82
N LEU A 71 -3.18 15.77 -8.62
CA LEU A 71 -3.58 16.44 -9.86
C LEU A 71 -3.56 15.50 -11.08
N TYR A 72 -2.92 14.34 -10.99
CA TYR A 72 -2.76 13.40 -12.10
C TYR A 72 -4.11 12.78 -12.51
N PRO A 73 -4.59 13.02 -13.75
CA PRO A 73 -5.90 12.55 -14.19
C PRO A 73 -6.02 11.02 -14.22
N PRO A 74 -7.26 10.48 -14.15
CA PRO A 74 -8.55 11.19 -14.06
C PRO A 74 -8.85 11.84 -12.69
N ASN A 75 -9.28 13.11 -12.73
CA ASN A 75 -9.62 13.91 -11.55
C ASN A 75 -11.11 13.84 -11.15
N GLY A 76 -11.88 12.95 -11.77
CA GLY A 76 -13.28 12.76 -11.43
C GLY A 76 -14.04 11.82 -12.36
N TRP A 77 -15.32 11.62 -12.06
CA TRP A 77 -16.19 10.73 -12.84
C TRP A 77 -16.37 11.27 -14.26
N ARG A 78 -16.21 10.40 -15.26
CA ARG A 78 -16.28 10.74 -16.69
C ARG A 78 -15.28 11.84 -17.12
N CYS A 79 -14.18 12.02 -16.38
CA CYS A 79 -13.12 12.97 -16.72
C CYS A 79 -12.32 12.51 -17.96
N LYS A 80 -12.17 13.38 -18.95
CA LYS A 80 -11.36 13.13 -20.16
C LYS A 80 -10.09 13.99 -20.20
N CYS A 81 -9.60 14.42 -19.04
CA CYS A 81 -8.33 15.14 -18.95
C CYS A 81 -7.17 14.14 -19.03
N SER A 82 -6.01 14.60 -19.49
CA SER A 82 -4.78 13.82 -19.56
C SER A 82 -3.59 14.71 -19.23
N VAL A 83 -2.42 14.11 -19.11
CA VAL A 83 -1.14 14.81 -19.06
C VAL A 83 -0.31 14.44 -20.28
N ARG A 84 0.64 15.29 -20.62
CA ARG A 84 1.60 15.05 -21.70
C ARG A 84 3.01 15.17 -21.15
N GLN A 85 3.86 14.20 -21.46
CA GLN A 85 5.28 14.25 -21.16
C GLN A 85 5.99 15.21 -22.10
N VAL A 86 6.86 16.04 -21.56
CA VAL A 86 7.62 17.06 -22.30
C VAL A 86 9.09 17.07 -21.87
N SER A 87 9.94 17.50 -22.79
CA SER A 87 11.36 17.73 -22.50
C SER A 87 11.53 18.97 -21.61
N ARG A 88 12.71 19.14 -21.01
CA ARG A 88 13.05 20.37 -20.28
C ARG A 88 12.89 21.62 -21.15
N TYR A 89 13.45 21.59 -22.35
CA TYR A 89 13.36 22.71 -23.30
C TYR A 89 11.90 23.10 -23.61
N GLU A 90 11.04 22.11 -23.79
CA GLU A 90 9.61 22.39 -24.02
C GLU A 90 8.92 22.88 -22.75
N ALA A 91 9.24 22.34 -21.57
CA ALA A 91 8.70 22.82 -20.30
C ALA A 91 9.02 24.30 -20.09
N ASP A 92 10.26 24.71 -20.34
CA ASP A 92 10.72 26.09 -20.21
C ASP A 92 9.93 27.02 -21.17
N ASN A 93 9.69 26.58 -22.41
CA ASN A 93 8.87 27.31 -23.39
C ASN A 93 7.38 27.39 -23.01
N LEU A 94 6.89 26.45 -22.20
CA LEU A 94 5.54 26.44 -21.65
C LEU A 94 5.44 27.25 -20.34
N GLY A 95 6.52 27.90 -19.91
CA GLY A 95 6.55 28.75 -18.72
C GLY A 95 6.80 28.00 -17.41
N TYR A 96 7.42 26.82 -17.48
CA TYR A 96 7.93 26.16 -16.27
C TYR A 96 9.06 26.99 -15.64
N GLU A 97 8.94 27.28 -14.35
CA GLU A 97 9.98 27.92 -13.55
C GLU A 97 10.34 27.02 -12.36
N GLU A 98 11.63 26.73 -12.20
CA GLU A 98 12.09 25.89 -11.10
C GLU A 98 11.88 26.59 -9.75
N GLY A 99 11.24 25.89 -8.80
CA GLY A 99 10.90 26.44 -7.49
C GLY A 99 9.67 27.35 -7.47
N ALA A 100 8.95 27.51 -8.59
CA ALA A 100 7.66 28.18 -8.59
C ALA A 100 6.68 27.47 -7.66
N ALA A 101 5.87 28.27 -6.94
CA ALA A 101 4.87 27.72 -6.04
C ALA A 101 3.82 26.93 -6.85
N PRO A 102 3.42 25.73 -6.39
CA PRO A 102 2.36 24.99 -7.04
C PRO A 102 1.04 25.80 -7.03
N PRO A 103 0.12 25.53 -7.97
CA PRO A 103 -1.18 26.19 -7.99
C PRO A 103 -1.88 25.96 -6.67
N HIS A 104 -2.30 27.06 -6.02
CA HIS A 104 -3.05 26.96 -4.78
C HIS A 104 -4.45 26.46 -5.08
N VAL A 105 -4.76 25.23 -4.65
CA VAL A 105 -6.10 24.67 -4.75
C VAL A 105 -6.74 24.62 -3.37
N GLU A 106 -7.85 25.35 -3.22
CA GLU A 106 -8.69 25.30 -2.02
C GLU A 106 -9.12 23.86 -1.76
N THR A 107 -9.07 23.43 -0.48
CA THR A 107 -9.58 22.12 -0.10
C THR A 107 -10.97 22.25 0.52
N ARG A 108 -11.85 21.30 0.20
CA ARG A 108 -13.15 21.14 0.85
C ARG A 108 -13.14 19.93 1.78
N VAL A 109 -13.84 20.05 2.90
CA VAL A 109 -14.08 18.92 3.79
C VAL A 109 -15.21 18.07 3.21
N TRP A 110 -14.96 16.79 3.00
CA TRP A 110 -15.95 15.83 2.53
C TRP A 110 -16.10 14.69 3.53
N ARG A 111 -17.34 14.36 3.88
CA ARG A 111 -17.67 13.20 4.72
C ARG A 111 -18.19 12.07 3.86
N ASN A 112 -17.51 10.92 3.92
CA ASN A 112 -17.97 9.70 3.30
C ASN A 112 -19.21 9.18 4.03
N LYS A 113 -20.38 9.23 3.39
CA LYS A 113 -21.64 8.76 3.99
C LYS A 113 -21.65 7.25 4.30
N ARG A 114 -20.83 6.46 3.61
CA ARG A 114 -20.76 5.00 3.79
C ARG A 114 -19.85 4.59 4.94
N THR A 115 -18.71 5.26 5.11
CA THR A 115 -17.69 4.88 6.10
C THR A 115 -17.60 5.83 7.29
N GLY A 116 -18.28 6.98 7.24
CA GLY A 116 -18.18 8.04 8.27
C GLY A 116 -16.89 8.88 8.21
N ARG A 117 -15.87 8.44 7.45
CA ARG A 117 -14.57 9.10 7.31
C ARG A 117 -14.70 10.53 6.78
N VAL A 118 -13.90 11.43 7.32
CA VAL A 118 -13.81 12.83 6.90
C VAL A 118 -12.46 13.06 6.24
N GLU A 119 -12.48 13.57 5.01
CA GLU A 119 -11.28 13.79 4.19
C GLU A 119 -11.27 15.23 3.66
N LYS A 120 -10.08 15.79 3.47
CA LYS A 120 -9.88 17.08 2.79
C LYS A 120 -9.56 16.81 1.34
N ILE A 121 -10.37 17.34 0.43
CA ILE A 121 -10.30 17.04 -1.00
C ILE A 121 -10.12 18.34 -1.77
N PRO A 122 -9.17 18.43 -2.72
CA PRO A 122 -9.01 19.60 -3.57
C PRO A 122 -10.31 19.93 -4.31
N LYS A 123 -10.66 21.22 -4.38
CA LYS A 123 -11.79 21.71 -5.17
C LYS A 123 -11.55 21.39 -6.65
N GLY A 124 -12.63 21.05 -7.37
CA GLY A 124 -12.55 20.55 -8.74
C GLY A 124 -12.29 19.04 -8.85
N ILE A 125 -11.89 18.35 -7.76
CA ILE A 125 -11.68 16.89 -7.76
C ILE A 125 -12.84 16.17 -7.08
N ASP A 126 -13.30 15.08 -7.70
CA ASP A 126 -14.34 14.24 -7.13
C ASP A 126 -13.78 13.34 -6.01
N PRO A 127 -14.53 13.09 -4.92
CA PRO A 127 -14.12 12.14 -3.91
C PRO A 127 -13.82 10.75 -4.48
N GLY A 128 -12.70 10.17 -4.06
CA GLY A 128 -12.16 8.92 -4.61
C GLY A 128 -11.23 9.08 -5.83
N TRP A 129 -11.09 10.29 -6.39
CA TRP A 129 -10.22 10.59 -7.55
C TRP A 129 -9.06 11.53 -7.23
N HIS A 130 -8.80 11.78 -5.94
CA HIS A 130 -7.76 12.70 -5.44
C HIS A 130 -6.43 11.99 -5.16
N LEU A 131 -6.20 10.85 -5.81
CA LEU A 131 -4.98 10.06 -5.73
C LEU A 131 -4.58 9.65 -7.14
N ASN A 132 -3.28 9.74 -7.44
CA ASN A 132 -2.70 9.26 -8.68
C ASN A 132 -2.96 7.76 -8.87
N PRO A 133 -3.74 7.35 -9.90
CA PRO A 133 -4.06 5.94 -10.12
C PRO A 133 -2.85 5.09 -10.47
N GLY A 134 -1.80 5.65 -11.08
CA GLY A 134 -0.57 4.92 -11.37
C GLY A 134 0.34 4.75 -10.17
N LYS A 135 0.43 5.79 -9.31
CA LYS A 135 1.32 5.77 -8.15
C LYS A 135 0.76 4.98 -6.97
N HIS A 136 -0.56 5.00 -6.75
CA HIS A 136 -1.18 4.46 -5.53
C HIS A 136 -2.04 3.22 -5.74
N ARG A 137 -2.16 2.66 -6.96
CA ARG A 137 -3.05 1.53 -7.24
C ARG A 137 -2.78 0.30 -6.36
N ALA A 138 -1.53 -0.13 -6.25
CA ALA A 138 -1.19 -1.28 -5.43
C ALA A 138 -1.54 -1.03 -3.96
N GLN A 139 -1.10 0.09 -3.39
CA GLN A 139 -1.45 0.49 -2.03
C GLN A 139 -2.97 0.56 -1.79
N ASN A 140 -3.74 1.12 -2.72
CA ASN A 140 -5.19 1.24 -2.61
C ASN A 140 -5.88 -0.13 -2.65
N LEU A 141 -5.39 -1.04 -3.50
CA LEU A 141 -5.86 -2.42 -3.53
C LEU A 141 -5.53 -3.14 -2.22
N SER A 142 -4.31 -2.99 -1.71
CA SER A 142 -3.87 -3.56 -0.43
C SER A 142 -4.73 -3.08 0.74
N ASN A 143 -5.04 -1.79 0.80
CA ASN A 143 -5.95 -1.21 1.79
C ASN A 143 -7.35 -1.81 1.67
N PHE A 144 -7.91 -1.82 0.45
CA PHE A 144 -9.25 -2.37 0.21
C PHE A 144 -9.37 -3.84 0.62
N LEU A 145 -8.39 -4.67 0.25
CA LEU A 145 -8.36 -6.08 0.62
C LEU A 145 -8.23 -6.26 2.13
N SER A 146 -7.36 -5.48 2.77
CA SER A 146 -7.16 -5.54 4.22
C SER A 146 -8.42 -5.15 4.98
N ASP A 147 -9.08 -4.05 4.61
CA ASP A 147 -10.33 -3.61 5.23
C ASP A 147 -11.44 -4.68 5.11
N LYS A 148 -11.49 -5.36 3.96
CA LYS A 148 -12.46 -6.44 3.73
C LYS A 148 -12.17 -7.65 4.61
N ILE A 149 -10.91 -8.04 4.72
CA ILE A 149 -10.47 -9.20 5.51
C ILE A 149 -10.62 -8.91 7.00
N ASP A 150 -10.31 -7.70 7.45
CA ASP A 150 -10.39 -7.29 8.85
C ASP A 150 -11.84 -7.42 9.37
N ALA A 151 -12.82 -7.08 8.53
CA ALA A 151 -14.25 -7.19 8.80
C ALA A 151 -14.83 -8.63 8.71
N MET A 152 -14.05 -9.63 8.29
CA MET A 152 -14.48 -11.03 8.23
C MET A 152 -14.38 -11.71 9.61
N GLY A 153 -15.19 -12.75 9.81
CA GLY A 153 -15.03 -13.66 10.95
C GLY A 153 -13.71 -14.45 10.87
N ASP A 154 -13.22 -14.94 12.01
CA ASP A 154 -11.85 -15.46 12.15
C ASP A 154 -11.51 -16.60 11.17
N ASN A 155 -12.43 -17.55 10.95
CA ASN A 155 -12.16 -18.64 10.01
C ASN A 155 -12.09 -18.15 8.55
N GLN A 156 -12.97 -17.23 8.15
CA GLN A 156 -12.96 -16.63 6.80
C GLN A 156 -11.70 -15.79 6.59
N LYS A 157 -11.29 -15.03 7.61
CA LYS A 157 -10.06 -14.25 7.63
C LYS A 157 -8.84 -15.13 7.41
N ARG A 158 -8.73 -16.26 8.13
CA ARG A 158 -7.65 -17.23 7.93
C ARG A 158 -7.60 -17.75 6.50
N ILE A 159 -8.73 -18.18 5.95
CA ILE A 159 -8.81 -18.70 4.58
C ILE A 159 -8.40 -17.63 3.55
N ALA A 160 -8.89 -16.39 3.70
CA ALA A 160 -8.55 -15.29 2.79
C ALA A 160 -7.05 -14.96 2.82
N ILE A 161 -6.41 -15.03 3.99
CA ILE A 161 -4.97 -14.83 4.13
C ILE A 161 -4.19 -15.98 3.50
N GLU A 162 -4.60 -17.22 3.71
CA GLU A 162 -3.99 -18.40 3.07
C GLU A 162 -4.02 -18.30 1.55
N ASP A 163 -5.16 -17.87 0.98
CA ASP A 163 -5.32 -17.63 -0.46
C ASP A 163 -4.36 -16.53 -0.96
N ILE A 164 -4.27 -15.40 -0.24
CA ILE A 164 -3.36 -14.30 -0.59
C ILE A 164 -1.88 -14.73 -0.56
N VAL A 165 -1.47 -15.45 0.49
CA VAL A 165 -0.09 -15.94 0.65
C VAL A 165 0.24 -17.03 -0.40
N GLY A 166 -0.75 -17.82 -0.82
CA GLY A 166 -0.64 -18.78 -1.90
C GLY A 166 -0.68 -18.17 -3.30
N SER A 167 -1.15 -16.93 -3.46
CA SER A 167 -1.35 -16.29 -4.75
C SER A 167 -0.04 -15.88 -5.45
N PRO A 168 -0.07 -15.63 -6.78
CA PRO A 168 1.04 -15.03 -7.52
C PRO A 168 1.43 -13.61 -7.04
N LEU A 169 0.62 -12.98 -6.19
CA LEU A 169 0.92 -11.65 -5.67
C LEU A 169 2.17 -11.65 -4.78
N LEU A 170 2.29 -12.66 -3.91
CA LEU A 170 3.47 -12.80 -3.05
C LEU A 170 4.73 -13.10 -3.87
N GLU A 171 4.60 -13.90 -4.93
CA GLU A 171 5.69 -14.17 -5.88
C GLU A 171 6.13 -12.87 -6.57
N ALA A 172 5.18 -12.09 -7.10
CA ALA A 172 5.47 -10.78 -7.69
C ALA A 172 6.13 -9.81 -6.70
N MET A 173 5.81 -9.87 -5.39
CA MET A 173 6.52 -9.10 -4.36
C MET A 173 7.97 -9.55 -4.21
N PHE A 174 8.22 -10.86 -4.20
CA PHE A 174 9.54 -11.45 -4.05
C PHE A 174 10.44 -11.20 -5.25
N GLU A 175 9.87 -11.23 -6.46
CA GLU A 175 10.57 -10.91 -7.70
C GLU A 175 10.78 -9.41 -7.91
N GLY A 176 10.18 -8.56 -7.07
CA GLY A 176 10.27 -7.11 -7.19
C GLY A 176 9.39 -6.51 -8.28
N HIS A 177 8.49 -7.30 -8.87
CA HIS A 177 7.51 -6.89 -9.87
C HIS A 177 6.32 -6.13 -9.26
N MET A 178 6.07 -6.25 -7.95
CA MET A 178 5.00 -5.50 -7.30
C MET A 178 5.44 -4.05 -6.99
N PRO A 179 4.69 -3.03 -7.46
CA PRO A 179 4.91 -1.64 -7.06
C PRO A 179 4.57 -1.41 -5.58
N ARG A 180 4.84 -0.20 -5.06
CA ARG A 180 4.64 0.14 -3.63
C ARG A 180 3.24 -0.27 -3.12
N GLY A 181 3.23 -1.27 -2.25
CA GLY A 181 2.02 -1.85 -1.68
C GLY A 181 2.32 -2.86 -0.57
N PHE A 182 1.30 -3.57 -0.11
CA PHE A 182 1.44 -4.55 0.95
C PHE A 182 0.39 -5.67 0.86
N ILE A 183 0.58 -6.75 1.58
CA ILE A 183 -0.41 -7.83 1.72
C ILE A 183 -0.58 -8.22 3.19
N PRO A 184 -1.78 -8.62 3.62
CA PRO A 184 -1.96 -9.28 4.91
C PRO A 184 -1.39 -10.71 4.83
N ILE A 185 -0.60 -11.10 5.83
CA ILE A 185 0.09 -12.41 5.85
C ILE A 185 -0.33 -13.31 7.01
N ALA A 186 -0.91 -12.76 8.08
CA ALA A 186 -1.41 -13.53 9.20
C ALA A 186 -2.40 -12.71 10.05
N PRO A 187 -3.37 -13.34 10.73
CA PRO A 187 -4.12 -12.69 11.78
C PRO A 187 -3.21 -12.46 13.01
N MET A 188 -3.49 -11.40 13.77
CA MET A 188 -2.82 -11.13 15.04
C MET A 188 -3.49 -11.91 16.18
N ILE A 189 -2.67 -12.49 17.06
CA ILE A 189 -3.16 -13.25 18.22
C ILE A 189 -3.83 -12.31 19.22
N GLN A 190 -4.99 -12.70 19.75
CA GLN A 190 -5.78 -11.90 20.69
C GLN A 190 -4.96 -11.38 21.88
N LYS A 191 -4.19 -12.26 22.53
CA LYS A 191 -3.34 -11.90 23.68
C LYS A 191 -2.36 -10.77 23.36
N VAL A 192 -1.83 -10.71 22.13
CA VAL A 192 -0.94 -9.62 21.71
C VAL A 192 -1.73 -8.33 21.50
N ARG A 193 -2.92 -8.41 20.90
CA ARG A 193 -3.79 -7.23 20.70
C ARG A 193 -4.20 -6.59 22.02
N ASP A 194 -4.60 -7.40 23.00
CA ASP A 194 -5.02 -6.94 24.32
C ASP A 194 -3.90 -6.15 25.02
N VAL A 195 -2.67 -6.69 24.95
CA VAL A 195 -1.47 -6.12 25.55
C VAL A 195 -1.07 -4.77 24.93
N PHE A 196 -1.48 -4.50 23.68
CA PHE A 196 -1.23 -3.24 22.97
C PHE A 196 -2.47 -2.34 22.86
N ALA A 197 -3.63 -2.77 23.38
CA ALA A 197 -4.93 -2.15 23.12
C ALA A 197 -5.15 -1.87 21.62
N ALA A 198 -4.74 -2.83 20.78
CA ALA A 198 -4.72 -2.68 19.33
C ALA A 198 -6.05 -3.14 18.71
N GLU A 199 -6.66 -2.26 17.90
CA GLU A 199 -7.83 -2.64 17.09
C GLU A 199 -7.42 -3.49 15.87
N GLY A 200 -6.27 -3.18 15.28
CA GLY A 200 -5.76 -3.84 14.07
C GLY A 200 -5.55 -5.35 14.27
N SER A 201 -6.18 -6.17 13.43
CA SER A 201 -6.18 -7.64 13.56
C SER A 201 -5.28 -8.37 12.57
N LEU A 202 -4.55 -7.66 11.71
CA LEU A 202 -3.78 -8.25 10.60
C LEU A 202 -2.31 -7.84 10.68
N ILE A 203 -1.43 -8.84 10.52
CA ILE A 203 0.00 -8.65 10.25
C ILE A 203 0.17 -8.42 8.76
N ARG A 204 0.82 -7.32 8.40
CA ARG A 204 1.05 -6.88 7.02
C ARG A 204 2.51 -7.05 6.62
N LEU A 205 2.73 -7.36 5.35
CA LEU A 205 4.03 -7.39 4.69
C LEU A 205 4.05 -6.35 3.59
N SER A 206 4.98 -5.40 3.64
CA SER A 206 5.16 -4.40 2.58
C SER A 206 6.12 -4.90 1.49
N SER A 207 5.96 -4.40 0.26
CA SER A 207 6.89 -4.67 -0.84
C SER A 207 8.32 -4.22 -0.51
N ASP A 208 8.47 -3.14 0.26
CA ASP A 208 9.77 -2.61 0.70
C ASP A 208 10.39 -3.49 1.79
N SER A 209 9.58 -4.02 2.71
CA SER A 209 10.01 -5.01 3.71
C SER A 209 10.53 -6.26 3.02
N VAL A 210 9.85 -6.75 1.97
CA VAL A 210 10.32 -7.93 1.21
C VAL A 210 11.68 -7.65 0.60
N LYS A 211 11.87 -6.51 -0.06
CA LYS A 211 13.20 -6.11 -0.59
C LYS A 211 14.25 -6.08 0.50
N HIS A 212 13.98 -5.45 1.64
CA HIS A 212 14.93 -5.37 2.76
C HIS A 212 15.26 -6.75 3.34
N ILE A 213 14.24 -7.56 3.62
CA ILE A 213 14.37 -8.93 4.12
C ILE A 213 15.17 -9.77 3.11
N LEU A 214 14.87 -9.69 1.81
CA LEU A 214 15.61 -10.41 0.77
C LEU A 214 17.04 -9.92 0.61
N LEU A 215 17.30 -8.61 0.61
CA LEU A 215 18.64 -8.03 0.50
C LEU A 215 19.52 -8.40 1.70
N GLU A 216 18.97 -8.36 2.93
CA GLU A 216 19.67 -8.85 4.13
C GLU A 216 19.87 -10.38 4.12
N HIS A 217 19.06 -11.13 3.36
CA HIS A 217 19.11 -12.60 3.26
C HIS A 217 19.72 -13.16 1.97
N GLN A 218 20.17 -12.33 1.03
CA GLN A 218 20.97 -12.78 -0.11
C GLN A 218 22.25 -13.52 0.34
N ALA A 219 22.68 -13.32 1.60
CA ALA A 219 23.73 -14.12 2.23
C ALA A 219 23.33 -15.56 2.62
N ARG A 220 22.06 -16.00 2.51
CA ARG A 220 21.55 -17.27 3.09
C ARG A 220 20.48 -18.06 2.29
N SER A 221 20.23 -17.73 1.02
CA SER A 221 19.35 -18.52 0.12
C SER A 221 17.89 -18.72 0.60
N LEU A 222 17.23 -17.68 1.10
CA LEU A 222 15.81 -17.77 1.46
C LEU A 222 14.92 -17.84 0.20
N ARG A 223 14.15 -18.92 0.02
CA ARG A 223 13.23 -19.09 -1.12
C ARG A 223 11.80 -18.68 -0.74
N LEU A 224 10.97 -18.42 -1.76
CA LEU A 224 9.54 -18.13 -1.58
C LEU A 224 8.83 -19.21 -0.74
N GLU A 225 9.15 -20.48 -0.98
CA GLU A 225 8.58 -21.61 -0.24
C GLU A 225 9.01 -21.63 1.23
N ASP A 226 10.25 -21.25 1.54
CA ASP A 226 10.69 -21.10 2.92
C ASP A 226 9.85 -20.02 3.63
N PHE A 227 9.57 -18.91 2.94
CA PHE A 227 8.74 -17.83 3.47
C PHE A 227 7.28 -18.25 3.69
N ARG A 228 6.66 -18.90 2.71
CA ARG A 228 5.30 -19.45 2.81
C ARG A 228 5.17 -20.42 3.99
N GLY A 229 6.12 -21.34 4.12
CA GLY A 229 6.19 -22.25 5.27
C GLY A 229 6.38 -21.50 6.59
N ALA A 230 7.29 -20.53 6.63
CA ALA A 230 7.62 -19.82 7.86
C ALA A 230 6.44 -18.97 8.39
N ILE A 231 5.61 -18.38 7.53
CA ILE A 231 4.41 -17.61 7.97
C ILE A 231 3.46 -18.45 8.82
N GLN A 232 3.41 -19.77 8.65
CA GLN A 232 2.61 -20.68 9.49
C GLN A 232 2.95 -20.56 10.99
N THR A 233 4.16 -20.09 11.32
CA THR A 233 4.56 -19.79 12.71
C THR A 233 3.68 -18.73 13.37
N PHE A 234 3.06 -17.82 12.62
CA PHE A 234 2.13 -16.85 13.21
C PHE A 234 0.82 -17.48 13.66
N ILE A 235 0.39 -18.57 13.04
CA ILE A 235 -0.85 -19.27 13.39
C ILE A 235 -0.68 -20.04 14.70
N LYS A 236 0.46 -20.73 14.84
CA LYS A 236 0.79 -21.51 16.04
C LYS A 236 2.23 -21.24 16.49
N PRO A 237 2.48 -20.07 17.11
CA PRO A 237 3.82 -19.77 17.59
C PRO A 237 4.20 -20.70 18.74
N TYR A 238 5.47 -21.06 18.79
CA TYR A 238 6.05 -21.74 19.95
C TYR A 238 6.22 -20.79 21.14
N GLY A 239 6.46 -19.50 20.86
CA GLY A 239 6.43 -18.47 21.88
C GLY A 239 6.41 -17.06 21.31
N VAL A 240 5.97 -16.12 22.12
CA VAL A 240 5.84 -14.71 21.76
C VAL A 240 6.49 -13.85 22.83
N ILE A 241 7.37 -12.94 22.42
CA ILE A 241 8.14 -12.07 23.33
C ILE A 241 7.82 -10.61 23.03
N ARG A 242 7.58 -9.82 24.06
CA ARG A 242 7.50 -8.36 24.01
C ARG A 242 8.48 -7.79 25.02
N ARG A 243 9.50 -7.08 24.53
CA ARG A 243 10.39 -6.30 25.41
C ARG A 243 9.64 -5.13 26.03
N LYS A 244 9.98 -4.75 27.26
CA LYS A 244 9.36 -3.58 27.92
C LYS A 244 9.51 -2.34 27.03
N ASP A 245 8.42 -1.57 26.92
CA ASP A 245 8.29 -0.35 26.11
C ASP A 245 8.56 -0.49 24.60
N ALA A 246 8.82 -1.70 24.11
CA ALA A 246 9.04 -1.91 22.68
C ALA A 246 7.71 -1.85 21.92
N GLN A 247 7.73 -1.09 20.82
CA GLN A 247 6.67 -1.06 19.80
C GLN A 247 6.79 -2.25 18.84
N SER A 248 7.30 -3.38 19.30
CA SER A 248 7.51 -4.56 18.49
C SER A 248 7.36 -5.83 19.30
N VAL A 249 6.85 -6.86 18.65
CA VAL A 249 6.65 -8.19 19.21
C VAL A 249 7.45 -9.19 18.39
N VAL A 250 8.07 -10.15 19.07
CA VAL A 250 8.86 -11.20 18.44
C VAL A 250 8.09 -12.52 18.50
N PHE A 251 7.85 -13.12 17.34
CA PHE A 251 7.26 -14.45 17.22
C PHE A 251 8.35 -15.48 16.97
N LEU A 252 8.28 -16.59 17.68
CA LEU A 252 9.22 -17.71 17.58
C LEU A 252 8.43 -18.99 17.30
N GLY A 253 8.93 -19.83 16.40
CA GLY A 253 8.32 -21.13 16.14
C GLY A 253 9.06 -21.96 15.13
N GLU A 254 8.54 -23.16 14.93
CA GLU A 254 9.09 -24.17 14.02
C GLU A 254 8.13 -24.34 12.85
N SER A 255 8.69 -24.43 11.64
CA SER A 255 7.97 -24.78 10.44
C SER A 255 8.92 -25.35 9.40
N GLY A 256 8.53 -26.47 8.79
CA GLY A 256 9.29 -27.11 7.72
C GLY A 256 10.67 -27.64 8.16
N GLY A 257 10.81 -28.05 9.42
CA GLY A 257 12.08 -28.51 9.99
C GLY A 257 13.04 -27.37 10.36
N ALA A 258 12.59 -26.11 10.28
CA ALA A 258 13.38 -24.92 10.55
C ALA A 258 12.75 -24.08 11.66
N TRP A 259 13.60 -23.50 12.52
CA TRP A 259 13.16 -22.55 13.52
C TRP A 259 13.26 -21.13 13.01
N TRP A 260 12.23 -20.33 13.28
CA TRP A 260 12.06 -18.99 12.78
C TRP A 260 11.89 -17.98 13.90
N ARG A 261 12.45 -16.80 13.69
CA ARG A 261 12.23 -15.59 14.50
C ARG A 261 11.69 -14.50 13.61
N PHE A 262 10.52 -13.98 13.95
CA PHE A 262 9.91 -12.82 13.28
C PHE A 262 9.87 -11.64 14.23
N ALA A 263 10.12 -10.44 13.72
CA ALA A 263 9.85 -9.20 14.43
C ALA A 263 8.71 -8.45 13.73
N VAL A 264 7.65 -8.19 14.47
CA VAL A 264 6.46 -7.47 14.01
C VAL A 264 6.39 -6.15 14.75
N LYS A 265 6.39 -5.04 14.01
CA LYS A 265 6.31 -3.68 14.56
C LYS A 265 4.86 -3.22 14.62
N TRP A 266 4.51 -2.56 15.72
CA TRP A 266 3.27 -1.84 15.90
C TRP A 266 3.43 -0.37 15.50
N VAL A 267 2.46 0.16 14.75
CA VAL A 267 2.38 1.58 14.40
C VAL A 267 1.08 2.15 14.99
N ALA A 268 1.19 2.70 16.21
CA ALA A 268 0.04 3.16 17.00
C ALA A 268 -0.81 4.22 16.29
N SER A 269 -0.18 5.13 15.52
CA SER A 269 -0.88 6.20 14.81
C SER A 269 -1.84 5.71 13.72
N LYS A 270 -1.58 4.51 13.17
CA LYS A 270 -2.40 3.90 12.12
C LYS A 270 -3.16 2.65 12.58
N GLN A 271 -2.90 2.17 13.80
CA GLN A 271 -3.39 0.89 14.31
C GLN A 271 -2.96 -0.31 13.43
N GLU A 272 -1.68 -0.37 13.05
CA GLU A 272 -1.18 -1.36 12.07
C GLU A 272 -0.01 -2.20 12.58
N TRP A 273 -0.03 -3.49 12.24
CA TRP A 273 1.09 -4.43 12.46
C TRP A 273 1.86 -4.71 11.18
N TRP A 274 3.18 -4.60 11.23
CA TRP A 274 4.07 -4.74 10.09
C TRP A 274 5.18 -5.74 10.36
N LEU A 275 5.33 -6.76 9.51
CA LEU A 275 6.51 -7.63 9.52
C LEU A 275 7.71 -6.83 8.99
N ILE A 276 8.74 -6.72 9.83
CA ILE A 276 9.96 -5.94 9.53
C ILE A 276 11.22 -6.78 9.45
N SER A 277 11.23 -7.98 10.04
CA SER A 277 12.41 -8.86 10.04
C SER A 277 12.00 -10.32 10.26
N MET A 278 12.71 -11.22 9.60
CA MET A 278 12.53 -12.67 9.68
C MET A 278 13.91 -13.32 9.70
N HIS A 279 14.16 -14.32 10.54
CA HIS A 279 15.46 -15.00 10.56
C HIS A 279 15.29 -16.48 10.88
N LYS A 280 15.99 -17.32 10.12
CA LYS A 280 16.22 -18.72 10.50
C LYS A 280 17.16 -18.77 11.70
N LYS A 281 16.82 -19.61 12.68
CA LYS A 281 17.52 -19.82 13.94
C LYS A 281 17.67 -21.29 14.24
N SER A 282 18.56 -21.61 15.17
CA SER A 282 18.61 -22.94 15.79
C SER A 282 17.63 -23.02 16.97
N PHE A 283 17.14 -24.22 17.28
CA PHE A 283 16.31 -24.43 18.47
C PHE A 283 16.97 -23.92 19.76
N ARG A 284 18.28 -24.13 19.89
CA ARG A 284 19.07 -23.67 21.04
C ARG A 284 19.04 -22.14 21.19
N GLU A 285 19.08 -21.39 20.10
CA GLU A 285 18.93 -19.93 20.14
C GLU A 285 17.51 -19.50 20.53
N ILE A 286 16.48 -20.18 20.00
CA ILE A 286 15.08 -19.92 20.35
C ILE A 286 14.85 -20.13 21.85
N GLN A 287 15.32 -21.25 22.41
CA GLN A 287 15.20 -21.52 23.85
C GLN A 287 15.93 -20.48 24.70
N ARG A 288 17.13 -20.04 24.28
CA ARG A 288 17.85 -18.96 24.97
C ARG A 288 17.05 -17.65 25.00
N LEU A 289 16.41 -17.29 23.88
CA LEU A 289 15.58 -16.09 23.79
C LEU A 289 14.36 -16.17 24.72
N LEU A 290 13.66 -17.31 24.73
CA LEU A 290 12.49 -17.51 25.60
C LEU A 290 12.89 -17.50 27.08
N ASN A 291 13.93 -18.22 27.46
CA ASN A 291 14.41 -18.24 28.85
C ASN A 291 14.87 -16.85 29.33
N ALA A 292 15.47 -16.06 28.45
CA ALA A 292 15.85 -14.69 28.77
C ALA A 292 14.63 -13.76 28.93
N ALA A 293 13.59 -13.95 28.11
CA ALA A 293 12.35 -13.19 28.21
C ALA A 293 11.54 -13.57 29.46
N GLU A 294 11.48 -14.86 29.81
CA GLU A 294 10.82 -15.36 31.02
C GLU A 294 11.41 -14.69 32.27
N LYS A 295 12.75 -14.65 32.38
CA LYS A 295 13.44 -13.99 33.51
C LYS A 295 13.15 -12.50 33.64
N LYS A 296 12.70 -11.85 32.57
CA LYS A 296 12.41 -10.42 32.51
C LYS A 296 10.91 -10.10 32.54
N ASP A 297 10.07 -11.13 32.62
CA ASP A 297 8.61 -11.02 32.49
C ASP A 297 8.19 -10.38 31.15
N GLU A 298 8.92 -10.73 30.08
CA GLU A 298 8.72 -10.22 28.71
C GLU A 298 8.07 -11.26 27.79
N ARG A 299 7.71 -12.44 28.31
CA ARG A 299 7.11 -13.52 27.54
C ARG A 299 5.59 -13.44 27.58
N LEU A 300 4.97 -13.37 26.40
CA LEU A 300 3.53 -13.35 26.25
C LEU A 300 2.95 -14.75 26.01
N LEU A 301 3.67 -15.65 25.32
CA LEU A 301 3.32 -17.05 25.06
C LEU A 301 4.58 -17.92 25.12
#